data_AF-B7VDI9-F1
#
_entry.id   AF-B7VDI9-F1
#
_cell.length_a   1.000
_cell.length_b   1.000
_cell.length_c   1.000
_cell.angle_alpha   90.00
_cell.angle_beta   90.00
_cell.angle_gamma   90.00
#
_symmetry.space_group_name_H-M   'P 1'
#
loop_
_entity.id
_entity.type
_entity.pdbx_description
1 polymer ?
#
loop_
_entity_poly.entity_id
_entity_poly.type
_entity_poly.pdbx_seq_one_letter_code
_entity_poly.pdbx_strand_id
1 'polypeptide(L)'
;MTNLCELITSGASRVSFDAPTLARELEAYGEPEAAKLMLKMTPATHAKISEAALRFALESQSIDKAICLAAVEIFEGRPRLLRRKRRVYPK
;
A
#
# COMPACT_ATOMS: atom_id res chain seq x y z
N MET A 1 19.54 3.34 -7.11
CA MET A 1 18.49 4.02 -6.32
C MET A 1 17.65 4.81 -7.29
N THR A 2 16.54 4.24 -7.78
CA THR A 2 15.68 4.88 -8.78
C THR A 2 14.83 5.94 -8.10
N ASN A 3 14.91 7.17 -8.59
CA ASN A 3 14.24 8.33 -7.99
C ASN A 3 12.73 8.27 -8.30
N LEU A 4 11.89 8.48 -7.29
CA LEU A 4 10.43 8.40 -7.39
C LEU A 4 9.87 9.36 -8.46
N CYS A 5 10.54 10.50 -8.69
CA CYS A 5 10.19 11.45 -9.73
C CYS A 5 10.34 10.88 -11.15
N GLU A 6 11.36 10.06 -11.45
CA GLU A 6 11.59 9.51 -12.80
C GLU A 6 10.50 8.49 -13.21
N LEU A 7 9.98 7.74 -12.23
CA LEU A 7 8.89 6.79 -12.43
C LEU A 7 7.57 7.47 -12.75
N ILE A 8 7.34 8.69 -12.24
CA ILE A 8 6.13 9.48 -12.48
C ILE A 8 6.20 10.15 -13.85
N THR A 9 7.35 10.68 -14.26
CA THR A 9 7.50 11.41 -15.53
C THR A 9 7.46 10.50 -16.76
N SER A 10 7.79 9.21 -16.63
CA SER A 10 7.86 8.26 -17.76
C SER A 10 6.52 7.60 -18.14
N GLY A 11 5.39 7.99 -17.52
CA GLY A 11 4.09 7.39 -17.83
C GLY A 11 3.90 5.94 -17.35
N ALA A 12 4.88 5.39 -16.62
CA ALA A 12 4.84 4.08 -15.98
C ALA A 12 4.14 4.13 -14.61
N SER A 13 3.02 4.86 -14.50
CA SER A 13 2.42 5.38 -13.25
C SER A 13 1.81 4.36 -12.29
N ARG A 14 2.18 3.07 -12.37
CA ARG A 14 1.71 2.04 -11.45
C ARG A 14 2.82 1.61 -10.52
N VAL A 15 2.64 1.90 -9.23
CA VAL A 15 3.43 1.27 -8.17
C VAL A 15 3.19 -0.24 -8.24
N SER A 16 4.21 -1.00 -8.65
CA SER A 16 4.17 -2.46 -8.65
C SER A 16 4.55 -2.96 -7.26
N PHE A 17 3.79 -3.93 -6.73
CA PHE A 17 4.03 -4.48 -5.40
C PHE A 17 3.57 -5.94 -5.32
N ASP A 18 4.23 -6.67 -4.41
CA ASP A 18 3.99 -8.08 -4.13
C ASP A 18 2.97 -8.26 -3.00
N ALA A 19 1.88 -8.98 -3.25
CA ALA A 19 0.77 -9.11 -2.30
C ALA A 19 1.16 -9.80 -0.97
N PRO A 20 1.90 -10.92 -0.97
CA PRO A 20 2.41 -11.55 0.25
C PRO A 20 3.28 -10.62 1.10
N THR A 21 4.22 -9.91 0.48
CA THR A 21 5.09 -8.98 1.19
C THR A 21 4.26 -7.87 1.85
N LEU A 22 3.33 -7.27 1.10
CA LEU A 22 2.48 -6.19 1.63
C LEU A 22 1.46 -6.67 2.67
N ALA A 23 0.99 -7.90 2.59
CA ALA A 23 0.16 -8.50 3.62
C ALA A 23 0.90 -8.57 4.98
N ARG A 24 2.19 -8.94 4.96
CA ARG A 24 3.03 -8.93 6.18
C ARG A 24 3.22 -7.52 6.73
N GLU A 25 3.39 -6.54 5.85
CA GLU A 25 3.48 -5.13 6.25
C GLU A 25 2.18 -4.65 6.93
N LEU A 26 1.02 -4.99 6.34
CA LEU A 26 -0.30 -4.68 6.90
C LEU A 26 -0.48 -5.32 8.28
N GLU A 27 -0.12 -6.59 8.46
CA GLU A 27 -0.12 -7.25 9.78
C GLU A 27 0.79 -6.52 10.76
N ALA A 28 1.99 -6.13 10.33
CA ALA A 28 2.93 -5.39 11.16
C ALA A 28 2.37 -4.03 11.60
N TYR A 29 1.58 -3.38 10.75
CA TYR A 29 0.83 -2.16 11.04
C TYR A 29 -0.48 -2.39 11.84
N GLY A 30 -0.80 -3.63 12.20
CA GLY A 30 -1.96 -3.98 13.00
C GLY A 30 -3.26 -4.14 12.19
N GLU A 31 -3.14 -4.35 10.88
CA GLU A 31 -4.24 -4.47 9.91
C GLU A 31 -4.43 -5.91 9.40
N PRO A 32 -4.72 -6.91 10.27
CA PRO A 32 -4.81 -8.31 9.85
C PRO A 32 -5.95 -8.57 8.88
N GLU A 33 -7.06 -7.83 8.98
CA GLU A 33 -8.18 -7.97 8.05
C GLU A 33 -7.84 -7.44 6.66
N ALA A 34 -7.15 -6.29 6.58
CA ALA A 34 -6.63 -5.78 5.31
C ALA A 34 -5.57 -6.71 4.71
N ALA A 35 -4.73 -7.33 5.54
CA ALA A 35 -3.75 -8.32 5.08
C ALA A 35 -4.41 -9.54 4.42
N LYS A 36 -5.48 -10.07 5.03
CA LYS A 36 -6.27 -11.16 4.42
C LYS A 36 -6.90 -10.75 3.08
N LEU A 37 -7.39 -9.52 2.98
CA LEU A 37 -7.98 -8.99 1.73
C LEU A 37 -6.90 -8.75 0.66
N MET A 38 -5.71 -8.30 1.06
CA MET A 38 -4.56 -8.12 0.19
C MET A 38 -4.19 -9.41 -0.53
N LEU A 39 -4.22 -10.55 0.17
CA LEU A 39 -3.93 -11.86 -0.42
C LEU A 39 -5.01 -12.37 -1.39
N LYS A 40 -6.23 -11.81 -1.33
CA LYS A 40 -7.38 -12.23 -2.14
C LYS A 40 -7.75 -11.22 -3.23
N MET A 41 -6.93 -10.18 -3.43
CA MET A 41 -7.29 -9.09 -4.31
C MET A 41 -7.29 -9.51 -5.78
N THR A 42 -8.20 -8.94 -6.55
CA THR A 42 -8.24 -9.10 -8.02
C THR A 42 -7.25 -8.15 -8.69
N PRO A 43 -6.88 -8.37 -9.96
CA PRO A 43 -6.07 -7.41 -10.72
C PRO A 43 -6.68 -6.00 -10.78
N ALA A 44 -8.01 -5.90 -10.82
CA ALA A 44 -8.70 -4.62 -10.79
C ALA A 44 -8.53 -3.90 -9.44
N THR A 45 -8.58 -4.64 -8.33
CA THR A 45 -8.31 -4.11 -6.99
C THR A 45 -6.86 -3.68 -6.82
N HIS A 46 -5.92 -4.48 -7.34
CA HIS A 46 -4.50 -4.16 -7.36
C HIS A 46 -4.24 -2.81 -8.04
N ALA A 47 -4.80 -2.60 -9.24
CA ALA A 47 -4.66 -1.34 -9.97
C ALA A 47 -5.18 -0.12 -9.19
N LYS A 48 -6.33 -0.25 -8.50
CA LYS A 48 -6.88 0.81 -7.65
C LYS A 48 -5.98 1.15 -6.47
N ILE A 49 -5.39 0.14 -5.83
CA ILE A 49 -4.44 0.33 -4.73
C ILE A 49 -3.16 1.00 -5.25
N SER A 50 -2.61 0.57 -6.39
CA SER A 50 -1.42 1.19 -7.00
C SER A 50 -1.63 2.68 -7.29
N GLU A 51 -2.79 3.04 -7.83
CA GLU A 51 -3.14 4.43 -8.12
C GLU A 51 -3.29 5.25 -6.83
N ALA A 52 -4.02 4.72 -5.85
CA ALA A 52 -4.20 5.39 -4.55
C ALA A 52 -2.87 5.53 -3.79
N ALA A 53 -1.98 4.55 -3.88
CA ALA A 53 -0.66 4.56 -3.24
C ALA A 53 0.23 5.68 -3.79
N LEU A 54 0.10 6.02 -5.06
CA LEU A 54 0.86 7.12 -5.65
C LEU A 54 0.55 8.46 -4.94
N ARG A 55 -0.72 8.69 -4.60
CA ARG A 55 -1.13 9.90 -3.85
C ARG A 55 -0.43 9.98 -2.49
N PHE A 56 -0.39 8.86 -1.75
CA PHE A 56 0.27 8.82 -0.44
C PHE A 56 1.81 8.84 -0.53
N ALA A 57 2.39 8.34 -1.61
CA ALA A 57 3.83 8.37 -1.82
C ALA A 57 4.36 9.80 -2.05
N LEU A 58 3.55 10.66 -2.68
CA LEU A 58 3.85 12.08 -2.86
C LEU A 58 3.89 12.86 -1.52
N GLU A 59 3.26 12.34 -0.47
CA GLU A 59 3.28 12.91 0.89
C GLU A 59 4.53 12.50 1.70
N SER A 60 5.62 12.08 1.04
CA SER A 60 6.89 11.67 1.67
C SER A 60 6.80 10.46 2.61
N GLN A 61 5.83 9.57 2.39
CA GLN A 61 5.76 8.29 3.09
C GLN A 61 6.58 7.22 2.35
N SER A 62 7.12 6.23 3.06
CA SER A 62 7.73 5.08 2.39
C SER A 62 6.70 4.39 1.49
N ILE A 63 7.13 3.87 0.34
CA ILE A 63 6.25 3.24 -0.66
C ILE A 63 5.38 2.16 0.00
N ASP A 64 5.96 1.29 0.82
CA ASP A 64 5.21 0.24 1.53
C ASP A 64 4.10 0.80 2.42
N LYS A 65 4.37 1.90 3.12
CA LYS A 65 3.39 2.55 3.99
C LYS A 65 2.29 3.24 3.17
N ALA A 66 2.66 3.87 2.07
CA ALA A 66 1.72 4.45 1.12
C ALA A 66 0.79 3.39 0.53
N ILE A 67 1.32 2.21 0.17
CA ILE A 67 0.51 1.06 -0.27
C ILE A 67 -0.40 0.56 0.85
N CYS A 68 0.10 0.44 2.08
CA CYS A 68 -0.73 0.01 3.22
C CYS A 68 -1.90 0.97 3.48
N LEU A 69 -1.66 2.29 3.42
CA LEU A 69 -2.71 3.30 3.56
C LEU A 69 -3.73 3.22 2.42
N ALA A 70 -3.26 3.11 1.18
CA ALA A 70 -4.11 2.92 0.02
C ALA A 70 -4.96 1.65 0.11
N ALA A 71 -4.36 0.54 0.56
CA ALA A 71 -5.07 -0.72 0.76
C ALA A 71 -6.21 -0.57 1.77
N VAL A 72 -5.95 0.06 2.91
CA VAL A 72 -6.98 0.31 3.92
C VAL A 72 -8.09 1.21 3.37
N GLU A 73 -7.74 2.27 2.64
CA GLU A 73 -8.74 3.16 2.01
C GLU A 73 -9.63 2.40 1.02
N ILE A 74 -9.04 1.59 0.14
CA ILE A 74 -9.78 0.85 -0.88
C ILE A 74 -10.64 -0.27 -0.26
N PHE A 75 -10.13 -0.98 0.75
CA PHE A 75 -10.87 -2.06 1.39
C PHE A 75 -12.01 -1.58 2.30
N GLU A 76 -11.83 -0.44 2.97
CA GLU A 76 -12.86 0.12 3.86
C GLU A 76 -13.78 1.13 3.18
N GLY A 77 -13.45 1.57 1.95
CA GLY A 77 -14.19 2.60 1.22
C GLY A 77 -14.05 4.01 1.79
N ARG A 78 -13.12 4.21 2.74
CA ARG A 78 -12.86 5.52 3.37
C ARG A 78 -11.39 5.64 3.81
N PRO A 79 -10.77 6.82 3.69
CA PRO A 79 -9.40 7.01 4.15
C PRO A 79 -9.34 7.02 5.68
N ARG A 80 -8.34 6.32 6.24
CA ARG A 80 -7.98 6.43 7.66
C ARG A 80 -6.50 6.14 7.87
N LEU A 81 -5.99 6.54 9.03
CA LEU A 81 -4.65 6.16 9.47
C LEU A 81 -4.56 4.66 9.76
N LEU A 82 -3.36 4.10 9.59
CA LEU A 82 -3.03 2.75 10.05
C LEU A 82 -3.16 2.66 11.58
N ARG A 83 -3.63 1.52 12.08
CA ARG A 83 -3.82 1.26 13.52
C ARG A 83 -2.54 1.44 14.32
N ARG A 84 -1.38 1.13 13.73
CA ARG A 84 -0.07 1.39 14.33
C ARG A 84 0.70 2.43 13.54
N LYS A 85 1.35 3.35 14.25
CA LYS A 85 2.28 4.34 13.66
C LYS A 85 3.60 3.72 13.19
N ARG A 86 3.99 2.56 13.75
CA ARG A 86 5.23 1.83 13.47
C ARG A 86 4.93 0.36 13.23
N ARG A 87 5.76 -0.28 12.40
CA ARG A 87 5.70 -1.72 12.10
C ARG A 87 6.15 -2.53 13.31
N VAL A 88 5.37 -3.54 13.68
CA VAL A 88 5.73 -4.54 14.68
C VAL A 88 5.41 -5.91 14.09
N TYR A 89 6.43 -6.59 13.58
CA TYR A 89 6.27 -7.92 13.02
C TYR A 89 5.97 -8.92 14.15
N PRO A 90 4.92 -9.74 14.03
CA PRO A 90 4.71 -10.84 14.96
C PRO A 90 5.91 -11.80 14.91
N LYS A 91 6.22 -12.41 16.06
CA LYS A 91 7.27 -13.43 16.18
C LYS A 91 6.87 -14.72 15.51
#